data_AF-A0A6G8QE82-F1
#
_entry.id   AF-A0A6G8QE82-F1
#
_cell.length_a   1.000
_cell.length_b   1.000
_cell.length_c   1.000
_cell.angle_alpha   90.00
_cell.angle_beta   90.00
_cell.angle_gamma   90.00
#
_symmetry.space_group_name_H-M   'P 1'
#
loop_
_entity.id
_entity.type
_entity.pdbx_description
1 polymer ?
#
loop_
_entity_poly.entity_id
_entity_poly.type
_entity_poly.pdbx_seq_one_letter_code
_entity_poly.pdbx_strand_id
1 'polypeptide(L)'
;MTKVKVKIEGHYEVEEIPYGKDYKWVPAHALIECDCGRVMDADSHHTVCPGCGSDHAAVMKEIAGRHLSDEDLRPWRRDYEAWVRSGKGHREDQEWLEQRSLD
;
A
#
# COMPACT_ATOMS: atom_id res chain seq x y z
N MET A 1 -12.66 22.10 -5.34
CA MET A 1 -11.75 21.36 -4.44
C MET A 1 -12.49 20.08 -4.10
N THR A 2 -12.24 19.05 -4.92
CA THR A 2 -12.91 17.75 -4.88
C THR A 2 -12.89 17.19 -3.46
N LYS A 3 -14.06 16.92 -2.88
CA LYS A 3 -14.16 16.33 -1.54
C LYS A 3 -14.20 14.82 -1.69
N VAL A 4 -13.23 14.11 -1.14
CA VAL A 4 -13.21 12.66 -1.21
C VAL A 4 -13.84 12.09 0.06
N LYS A 5 -14.92 11.32 -0.09
CA LYS A 5 -15.47 10.51 1.01
C LYS A 5 -14.91 9.11 0.85
N VAL A 6 -13.73 8.90 1.40
CA VAL A 6 -12.98 7.68 1.11
C VAL A 6 -13.41 6.53 2.00
N LYS A 7 -13.85 5.43 1.40
CA LYS A 7 -13.68 4.07 1.95
C LYS A 7 -12.67 3.40 1.03
N ILE A 8 -11.42 3.28 1.47
CA ILE A 8 -10.37 2.62 0.68
C ILE A 8 -10.42 1.13 1.02
N GLU A 9 -10.98 0.34 0.11
CA GLU A 9 -10.65 -1.08 0.04
C GLU A 9 -9.52 -1.24 -0.97
N GLY A 10 -8.64 -2.21 -0.77
CA GLY A 10 -7.47 -2.40 -1.61
C GLY A 10 -6.71 -3.66 -1.24
N HIS A 11 -5.61 -3.89 -1.94
CA HIS A 11 -4.72 -5.01 -1.67
C HIS A 11 -3.28 -4.62 -1.99
N TYR A 12 -2.34 -5.43 -1.51
CA TYR A 12 -0.95 -5.34 -1.91
C TYR A 12 -0.70 -6.18 -3.16
N GLU A 13 -0.18 -5.53 -4.20
CA GLU A 13 0.59 -6.23 -5.24
C GLU A 13 1.97 -6.55 -4.63
N VAL A 14 2.37 -7.82 -4.68
CA VAL A 14 3.64 -8.29 -4.10
C VAL A 14 4.57 -8.76 -5.20
N GLU A 15 5.74 -8.16 -5.29
CA GLU A 15 6.81 -8.58 -6.19
C GLU A 15 7.92 -9.25 -5.40
N GLU A 16 8.28 -10.50 -5.75
CA GLU A 16 9.44 -11.18 -5.15
C GLU A 16 10.73 -10.68 -5.81
N ILE A 17 11.67 -10.21 -4.99
CA ILE A 17 13.00 -9.76 -5.40
C ILE A 17 14.06 -10.65 -4.74
N PRO A 18 15.32 -10.69 -5.23
CA PRO A 18 16.30 -11.69 -4.79
C PRO A 18 16.53 -11.80 -3.27
N TYR A 19 16.29 -10.73 -2.52
CA TYR A 19 16.51 -10.67 -1.07
C TYR A 19 15.27 -10.15 -0.31
N GLY A 20 14.08 -10.21 -0.88
CA GLY A 20 12.89 -9.69 -0.22
C GLY A 20 11.63 -9.69 -1.06
N LYS A 21 10.68 -8.87 -0.63
CA LYS A 21 9.42 -8.64 -1.33
C LYS A 21 9.15 -7.14 -1.36
N ASP A 22 8.82 -6.62 -2.54
CA ASP A 22 8.26 -5.27 -2.66
C ASP A 22 6.74 -5.35 -2.51
N TYR A 23 6.18 -4.46 -1.68
CA TYR A 23 4.76 -4.44 -1.35
C TYR A 23 4.17 -3.11 -1.81
N LYS A 24 3.43 -3.15 -2.92
CA LYS A 24 2.80 -1.97 -3.50
C LYS A 24 1.31 -1.98 -3.20
N TRP A 25 0.85 -0.98 -2.43
CA TRP A 25 -0.58 -0.82 -2.17
C TRP A 25 -1.31 -0.34 -3.42
N VAL A 26 -2.38 -1.04 -3.79
CA VAL A 26 -3.28 -0.68 -4.89
C VAL A 26 -4.70 -0.50 -4.35
N PRO A 27 -5.28 0.71 -4.45
CA PRO A 27 -6.69 0.92 -4.13
C PRO A 27 -7.57 0.10 -5.07
N ALA A 28 -8.50 -0.68 -4.52
CA ALA A 28 -9.53 -1.38 -5.28
C ALA A 28 -10.66 -0.44 -5.68
N HIS A 29 -11.08 0.46 -4.78
CA HIS A 29 -12.07 1.49 -5.09
C HIS A 29 -12.02 2.68 -4.12
N ALA A 30 -12.55 3.83 -4.57
CA ALA A 30 -12.78 5.01 -3.76
C ALA A 30 -13.99 5.82 -4.25
N LEU A 31 -14.80 6.34 -3.31
CA LEU A 31 -15.90 7.25 -3.64
C LEU A 31 -15.41 8.71 -3.72
N ILE A 32 -15.47 9.28 -4.92
CA ILE A 32 -15.02 10.65 -5.21
C ILE A 32 -16.24 11.54 -5.48
N GLU A 33 -16.40 12.64 -4.73
CA GLU A 33 -17.35 13.71 -5.07
C GLU A 33 -16.66 14.74 -5.96
N CYS A 34 -16.94 14.67 -7.26
CA CYS A 34 -16.41 15.58 -8.27
C CYS A 34 -16.94 17.01 -8.07
N ASP A 35 -16.17 18.02 -8.48
CA ASP A 35 -16.58 19.43 -8.43
C ASP A 35 -17.86 19.73 -9.25
N CYS A 36 -18.25 18.85 -10.19
CA CYS A 36 -19.56 18.93 -10.86
C CYS A 36 -20.74 18.41 -10.03
N GLY A 37 -20.51 18.00 -8.78
CA GLY A 37 -21.51 17.48 -7.84
C GLY A 37 -21.84 15.99 -7.99
N ARG A 38 -21.24 15.28 -8.95
CA ARG A 38 -21.42 13.84 -9.11
C ARG A 38 -20.50 13.08 -8.15
N VAL A 39 -21.07 12.10 -7.46
CA VAL A 39 -20.30 11.07 -6.75
C VAL A 39 -20.05 9.90 -7.69
N MET A 40 -18.80 9.43 -7.76
CA MET A 40 -18.42 8.24 -8.53
C MET A 40 -17.63 7.25 -7.68
N ASP A 41 -17.81 5.98 -8.00
CA ASP A 41 -16.93 4.90 -7.58
C ASP A 41 -15.76 4.85 -8.58
N ALA A 42 -14.56 5.19 -8.10
CA ALA A 42 -13.35 5.28 -8.90
C ALA A 42 -12.37 4.17 -8.51
N ASP A 43 -11.76 3.55 -9.52
CA ASP A 43 -10.69 2.57 -9.36
C ASP A 43 -9.47 2.97 -10.20
N SER A 44 -8.45 2.10 -10.28
CA SER A 44 -7.22 2.36 -11.03
C SER A 44 -7.40 2.54 -12.54
N HIS A 45 -8.52 2.11 -13.10
CA HIS A 45 -8.87 2.19 -14.52
C HIS A 45 -9.99 3.20 -14.80
N HIS A 46 -10.83 3.50 -13.80
CA HIS A 46 -11.99 4.38 -13.92
C HIS A 46 -11.84 5.65 -13.09
N THR A 47 -10.97 6.57 -13.55
CA THR A 47 -10.69 7.83 -12.84
C THR A 47 -11.41 9.04 -13.44
N VAL A 48 -12.00 8.90 -14.63
CA VAL A 48 -12.62 10.01 -15.35
C VAL A 48 -14.08 10.15 -14.95
N CYS A 49 -14.49 11.36 -14.59
CA CYS A 49 -15.86 11.68 -14.25
C CYS A 49 -16.79 11.48 -15.45
N PRO A 50 -17.80 10.59 -15.38
CA PRO A 50 -18.75 10.39 -16.48
C PRO A 50 -19.72 11.57 -16.66
N GLY A 51 -19.67 12.58 -15.77
CA GLY A 51 -20.53 13.77 -15.83
C GLY A 51 -19.89 14.94 -16.57
N CYS A 52 -18.64 15.27 -16.23
CA CYS A 52 -17.94 16.43 -16.77
C CYS A 52 -16.60 16.09 -17.46
N GLY A 53 -16.19 14.82 -17.46
CA GLY A 53 -14.94 14.38 -18.10
C GLY A 53 -13.65 14.73 -17.33
N SER A 54 -13.74 15.28 -16.13
CA SER A 54 -12.55 15.56 -15.30
C SER A 54 -11.85 14.27 -14.87
N ASP A 55 -10.53 14.23 -14.98
CA ASP A 55 -9.71 13.11 -14.55
C ASP A 55 -9.29 13.23 -13.07
N HIS A 56 -9.57 12.20 -12.28
CA HIS A 56 -9.28 12.11 -10.86
C HIS A 56 -8.13 11.13 -10.54
N ALA A 57 -7.31 10.74 -11.51
CA ALA A 57 -6.18 9.82 -11.29
C ALA A 57 -5.19 10.33 -10.23
N ALA A 58 -4.92 11.64 -10.20
CA ALA A 58 -4.06 12.25 -9.18
C ALA A 58 -4.64 12.13 -7.77
N VAL A 59 -5.97 12.26 -7.65
CA VAL A 59 -6.69 12.09 -6.37
C VAL A 59 -6.59 10.63 -5.92
N MET A 60 -6.82 9.67 -6.81
CA MET A 60 -6.65 8.23 -6.53
C MET A 60 -5.23 7.90 -6.04
N LYS A 61 -4.22 8.53 -6.63
CA LYS A 61 -2.82 8.38 -6.20
C LYS A 61 -2.54 9.02 -4.85
N GLU A 62 -3.15 10.17 -4.54
CA GLU A 62 -2.98 10.86 -3.26
C GLU A 62 -3.62 10.09 -2.10
N ILE A 63 -4.79 9.48 -2.33
CA ILE A 63 -5.47 8.71 -1.29
C ILE A 63 -4.86 7.31 -1.09
N ALA A 64 -4.17 6.77 -2.10
CA ALA A 64 -3.48 5.49 -1.99
C ALA A 64 -2.53 5.50 -0.78
N GLY A 65 -2.86 4.69 0.24
CA GLY A 65 -2.06 4.57 1.47
C GLY A 65 -2.46 5.49 2.64
N ARG A 66 -3.23 6.57 2.43
CA ARG A 66 -3.53 7.56 3.50
C ARG A 66 -4.59 7.12 4.52
N HIS A 67 -5.34 6.06 4.23
CA HIS A 67 -6.38 5.52 5.12
C HIS A 67 -6.20 4.04 5.42
N LEU A 68 -4.97 3.54 5.28
CA LEU A 68 -4.64 2.18 5.66
C LEU A 68 -4.73 2.01 7.17
N SER A 69 -5.27 0.86 7.61
CA SER A 69 -5.18 0.49 9.01
C SER A 69 -3.72 0.22 9.40
N ASP A 70 -3.45 0.22 10.69
CA ASP A 70 -2.13 -0.11 11.23
C ASP A 70 -1.66 -1.52 10.81
N GLU A 71 -2.61 -2.44 10.60
CA GLU A 71 -2.34 -3.78 10.07
C GLU A 71 -1.95 -3.72 8.60
N ASP A 72 -2.70 -2.97 7.79
CA ASP A 72 -2.41 -2.79 6.37
C ASP A 72 -1.04 -2.11 6.17
N LEU A 73 -0.66 -1.15 7.00
CA LEU A 73 0.64 -0.47 6.92
C LEU A 73 1.86 -1.38 7.13
N ARG A 74 1.67 -2.63 7.59
CA ARG A 74 2.76 -3.59 7.87
C ARG A 74 2.52 -4.92 7.16
N PRO A 75 2.49 -4.95 5.81
CA PRO A 75 2.20 -6.17 5.06
C PRO A 75 3.23 -7.29 5.29
N TRP A 76 4.47 -6.95 5.66
CA TRP A 76 5.52 -7.91 5.99
C TRP A 76 5.41 -8.52 7.40
N ARG A 77 4.51 -8.02 8.27
CA ARG A 77 4.46 -8.42 9.70
C ARG A 77 4.34 -9.93 9.86
N ARG A 78 3.46 -10.58 9.10
CA ARG A 78 3.26 -12.02 9.16
C ARG A 78 4.52 -12.80 8.77
N ASP A 79 5.18 -12.40 7.70
CA ASP A 79 6.40 -13.05 7.22
C ASP A 79 7.56 -12.83 8.22
N TYR A 80 7.65 -11.63 8.80
CA TYR A 80 8.61 -11.31 9.87
C TYR A 80 8.38 -12.17 11.13
N GLU A 81 7.14 -12.29 11.60
CA GLU A 81 6.81 -13.12 12.77
C GLU A 81 7.12 -14.61 12.53
N ALA A 82 6.92 -15.10 11.31
CA ALA A 82 7.29 -16.45 10.92
C ALA A 82 8.83 -16.62 10.91
N TRP A 83 9.58 -15.65 10.39
CA TRP A 83 11.04 -15.66 10.40
C TRP A 83 11.61 -15.63 11.83
N VAL A 84 11.08 -14.77 12.71
CA VAL A 84 11.46 -14.73 14.14
C VAL A 84 11.22 -16.10 14.80
N ARG A 85 10.05 -16.70 14.58
CA ARG A 85 9.69 -18.01 15.14
C ARG A 85 10.57 -19.15 14.62
N SER A 86 11.09 -19.03 13.40
CA SER A 86 11.98 -20.03 12.82
C SER A 86 13.36 -20.09 13.48
N GLY A 87 13.69 -19.14 14.36
CA GLY A 87 15.00 -19.05 15.02
C GLY A 87 16.15 -18.62 14.10
N LYS A 88 15.89 -18.42 12.80
CA LYS A 88 16.88 -17.92 11.83
C LYS A 88 17.31 -16.48 12.11
N GLY A 89 16.40 -15.65 12.64
CA GLY A 89 16.75 -14.26 12.92
C GLY A 89 17.81 -14.06 13.99
N HIS A 90 17.83 -14.92 14.99
CA HIS A 90 18.88 -14.88 16.01
C HIS A 90 20.26 -15.27 15.47
N ARG A 91 20.33 -16.10 14.42
CA ARG A 91 21.59 -16.61 13.88
C ARG A 91 22.22 -15.63 12.88
N GLU A 92 21.41 -15.06 11.98
CA GLU A 92 21.88 -14.10 10.97
C GLU A 92 22.30 -12.76 11.60
N ASP A 93 21.55 -12.26 12.61
CA ASP A 93 21.90 -11.03 13.35
C ASP A 93 23.22 -11.20 14.11
N GLN A 94 23.46 -12.39 14.67
CA GLN A 94 24.67 -12.71 15.41
C GLN A 94 25.89 -12.83 14.47
N GLU A 95 25.75 -13.47 13.31
CA GLU A 95 26.79 -13.55 12.27
C GLU A 95 27.17 -12.17 11.71
N TRP A 96 26.20 -11.25 11.54
CA TRP A 96 26.45 -9.90 11.04
C TRP A 96 27.17 -9.02 12.07
N LEU A 97 26.76 -9.10 13.34
CA LEU A 97 27.44 -8.41 14.45
C LEU A 97 28.87 -8.91 14.65
N GLU A 98 29.09 -10.22 14.51
CA GLU A 98 30.41 -10.83 14.59
C GLU A 98 31.33 -10.36 13.45
N GLN A 99 30.85 -10.33 12.19
CA GLN A 99 31.62 -9.80 11.06
C GLN A 99 32.01 -8.33 11.25
N ARG A 100 31.11 -7.49 11.74
CA ARG A 100 31.37 -6.06 11.97
C ARG A 100 32.28 -5.77 13.17
N SER A 101 32.52 -6.78 14.02
CA SER A 101 33.48 -6.70 15.13
C SER A 101 34.87 -7.18 14.75
N LEU A 102 35.02 -7.74 13.55
CA LEU A 102 36.28 -8.21 12.97
C LEU A 102 36.92 -7.22 11.98
N ASP A 103 36.23 -6.11 11.68
CA ASP A 103 36.71 -4.92 10.96
C ASP A 103 37.16 -3.82 11.95
#